data_AF-A0A6H2A5U2-F1
#
_entry.id   AF-A0A6H2A5U2-F1
#
_cell.length_a   1.000
_cell.length_b   1.000
_cell.length_c   1.000
_cell.angle_alpha   90.00
_cell.angle_beta   90.00
_cell.angle_gamma   90.00
#
_symmetry.space_group_name_H-M   'P 1'
#
loop_
_entity.id
_entity.type
_entity.pdbx_description
1 polymer ?
#
loop_
_entity_poly.entity_id
_entity_poly.type
_entity_poly.pdbx_seq_one_letter_code
_entity_poly.pdbx_strand_id
1 'polypeptide(L)'
;MADNVDFNLLPEEVLALQQGTYGEAANQPYEVKKMVMQSAINRLLSGKTKEFGRTIPEILSKGYYAVKNKNVPYKEALSGKFNNSLSQSAWKETQKVYNDIMKNQDFGNAMFYFKPQEVENIMSSKNGKKIFNFSKVVPLGQVGEYQVFTYPVKGHNKR
;
A
#
# COMPACT_ATOMS: atom_id res chain seq x y z
N MET A 1 -21.80 16.67 -0.98
CA MET A 1 -20.92 16.90 -2.14
C MET A 1 -19.51 16.69 -1.59
N ALA A 2 -18.81 15.67 -2.06
CA ALA A 2 -17.45 15.42 -1.59
C ALA A 2 -16.56 16.50 -2.20
N ASP A 3 -15.87 17.28 -1.36
CA ASP A 3 -14.83 18.18 -1.81
C ASP A 3 -13.82 17.34 -2.60
N ASN A 4 -13.64 17.65 -3.88
CA ASN A 4 -12.60 17.04 -4.70
C ASN A 4 -11.27 17.38 -4.04
N VAL A 5 -10.70 16.41 -3.32
CA VAL A 5 -9.33 16.53 -2.81
C VAL A 5 -8.44 16.53 -4.04
N ASP A 6 -7.85 17.67 -4.35
CA ASP A 6 -6.86 17.81 -5.42
C ASP A 6 -5.56 17.13 -4.95
N PHE A 7 -5.55 15.80 -5.03
CA PHE A 7 -4.43 14.97 -4.61
C PHE A 7 -3.40 14.92 -5.73
N ASN A 8 -2.29 15.65 -5.55
CA ASN A 8 -1.16 15.64 -6.47
C ASN A 8 0.11 15.26 -5.72
N LEU A 9 0.78 14.20 -6.19
CA LEU A 9 2.09 13.77 -5.71
C LEU A 9 3.20 14.45 -6.52
N LEU A 10 4.31 14.74 -5.86
CA LEU A 10 5.52 15.21 -6.56
C LEU A 10 6.07 14.09 -7.46
N PRO A 11 6.75 14.39 -8.57
CA PRO A 11 7.28 13.36 -9.48
C PRO A 11 8.14 12.28 -8.80
N GLU A 12 8.95 12.67 -7.82
CA GLU A 12 9.76 11.77 -7.01
C GLU A 12 8.92 10.87 -6.09
N GLU A 13 7.77 11.34 -5.60
CA GLU A 13 6.84 10.56 -4.80
C GLU A 13 6.07 9.57 -5.66
N VAL A 14 5.71 9.97 -6.90
CA VAL A 14 5.14 9.06 -7.90
C VAL A 14 6.10 7.92 -8.20
N LEU A 15 7.37 8.25 -8.49
CA LEU A 15 8.38 7.24 -8.77
C LEU A 15 8.59 6.32 -7.56
N ALA A 16 8.71 6.89 -6.35
CA ALA A 16 8.85 6.12 -5.12
C ALA A 16 7.66 5.17 -4.90
N LEU A 17 6.43 5.65 -5.13
CA LEU A 17 5.20 4.85 -5.02
C LEU A 17 5.22 3.68 -5.99
N GLN A 18 5.51 3.93 -7.27
CA GLN A 18 5.61 2.88 -8.28
C GLN A 18 6.70 1.86 -7.94
N GLN A 19 7.90 2.32 -7.54
CA GLN A 19 9.00 1.44 -7.14
C GLN A 19 8.62 0.57 -5.94
N GLY A 20 8.04 1.18 -4.91
CA GLY A 20 7.56 0.47 -3.71
C GLY A 20 6.51 -0.59 -4.05
N THR A 21 5.50 -0.24 -4.84
CA THR A 21 4.45 -1.18 -5.28
C THR A 21 5.02 -2.32 -6.11
N TYR A 22 5.93 -2.05 -7.05
CA TYR A 22 6.59 -3.12 -7.81
C TYR A 22 7.42 -4.02 -6.88
N GLY A 23 8.14 -3.43 -5.93
CA GLY A 23 8.85 -4.17 -4.88
C GLY A 23 7.98 -5.19 -4.15
N GLU A 24 6.78 -4.78 -3.75
CA GLU A 24 5.84 -5.59 -2.98
C GLU A 24 5.07 -6.61 -3.83
N ALA A 25 4.71 -6.23 -5.05
CA ALA A 25 3.63 -6.88 -5.79
C ALA A 25 3.97 -7.16 -7.27
N ALA A 26 5.25 -7.14 -7.69
CA ALA A 26 5.66 -7.41 -9.07
C ALA A 26 5.00 -8.68 -9.65
N ASN A 27 5.02 -9.78 -8.89
CA ASN A 27 4.49 -11.09 -9.28
C ASN A 27 3.02 -11.32 -8.90
N GLN A 28 2.31 -10.26 -8.47
CA GLN A 28 0.93 -10.35 -8.03
C GLN A 28 -0.03 -9.84 -9.11
N PRO A 29 -1.32 -10.25 -9.10
CA PRO A 29 -2.32 -9.73 -10.03
C PRO A 29 -2.52 -8.21 -9.92
N TYR A 30 -3.08 -7.61 -10.99
CA TYR A 30 -3.36 -6.18 -11.08
C TYR A 30 -4.08 -5.60 -9.86
N GLU A 31 -5.14 -6.27 -9.36
CA GLU A 31 -5.90 -5.78 -8.20
C GLU A 31 -5.07 -5.75 -6.90
N VAL A 32 -4.11 -6.67 -6.74
CA VAL A 32 -3.22 -6.66 -5.58
C VAL A 32 -2.21 -5.52 -5.70
N LYS A 33 -1.65 -5.28 -6.89
CA LYS A 33 -0.79 -4.11 -7.14
C LYS A 33 -1.53 -2.80 -6.83
N LYS A 34 -2.77 -2.70 -7.31
CA LYS A 34 -3.67 -1.56 -7.05
C LYS A 34 -3.91 -1.36 -5.57
N MET A 35 -4.28 -2.41 -4.84
CA MET A 35 -4.50 -2.37 -3.39
C MET A 35 -3.24 -1.96 -2.61
N VAL A 36 -2.06 -2.45 -2.98
CA VAL A 36 -0.79 -2.03 -2.37
C VAL A 36 -0.54 -0.54 -2.60
N MET A 37 -0.72 -0.06 -3.83
CA MET A 37 -0.52 1.36 -4.16
C MET A 37 -1.53 2.26 -3.42
N GLN A 38 -2.81 1.91 -3.48
CA GLN A 38 -3.89 2.56 -2.74
C GLN A 38 -3.60 2.60 -1.25
N SER A 39 -3.02 1.53 -0.68
CA SER A 39 -2.70 1.51 0.75
C SER A 39 -1.69 2.58 1.16
N ALA A 40 -0.71 2.89 0.31
CA ALA A 40 0.28 3.93 0.59
C ALA A 40 -0.36 5.32 0.49
N ILE A 41 -1.20 5.53 -0.53
CA ILE A 41 -1.98 6.76 -0.71
C ILE A 41 -2.91 6.97 0.48
N ASN A 42 -3.66 5.95 0.91
CA ASN A 42 -4.57 6.06 2.05
C ASN A 42 -3.85 6.31 3.37
N ARG A 43 -2.65 5.75 3.57
CA ARG A 43 -1.79 6.08 4.71
C ARG A 43 -1.42 7.56 4.70
N LEU A 44 -1.08 8.13 3.54
CA LEU A 44 -0.79 9.55 3.37
C LEU A 44 -2.04 10.41 3.66
N LEU A 45 -3.16 10.11 3.00
CA LEU A 45 -4.42 10.84 3.13
C LEU A 45 -5.03 10.76 4.54
N SER A 46 -4.70 9.73 5.32
CA SER A 46 -5.18 9.60 6.71
C SER A 46 -4.68 10.72 7.64
N GLY A 47 -3.62 11.44 7.26
CA GLY A 47 -2.99 12.47 8.09
C GLY A 47 -2.29 11.93 9.34
N LYS A 48 -2.18 10.61 9.51
CA LYS A 48 -1.54 9.92 10.65
C LYS A 48 -0.02 9.90 10.51
N THR A 49 0.56 11.09 10.45
CA THR A 49 1.97 11.30 10.11
C THR A 49 2.95 10.71 11.14
N LYS A 50 2.53 10.57 12.40
CA LYS A 50 3.35 9.89 13.42
C LYS A 50 3.45 8.39 13.15
N GLU A 51 2.31 7.77 12.81
CA GLU A 51 2.19 6.35 12.54
C GLU A 51 2.83 5.98 11.20
N PHE A 52 2.54 6.72 10.14
CA PHE A 52 2.93 6.34 8.79
C PHE A 52 4.07 7.16 8.20
N GLY A 53 4.32 8.39 8.64
CA GLY A 53 5.20 9.33 7.94
C GLY A 53 4.42 10.41 7.18
N ARG A 54 5.14 11.44 6.74
CA ARG A 54 4.58 12.66 6.12
C ARG A 54 4.61 12.64 4.59
N THR A 55 5.46 11.80 4.01
CA THR A 55 5.69 11.71 2.56
C THR A 55 5.59 10.26 2.12
N ILE A 56 5.39 10.03 0.82
CA ILE A 56 5.37 8.66 0.27
C ILE A 56 6.65 7.88 0.61
N PRO A 57 7.88 8.43 0.43
CA PRO A 57 9.10 7.72 0.82
C PRO A 57 9.15 7.31 2.31
N GLU A 58 8.67 8.16 3.22
CA GLU A 58 8.60 7.83 4.65
C GLU A 58 7.59 6.70 4.91
N ILE A 59 6.41 6.77 4.29
CA ILE A 59 5.36 5.75 4.39
C ILE A 59 5.85 4.39 3.90
N LEU A 60 6.52 4.40 2.75
CA LEU A 60 7.10 3.20 2.16
C LEU A 60 8.18 2.59 3.06
N SER A 61 9.13 3.41 3.54
CA SER A 61 10.23 2.92 4.38
C SER A 61 9.78 2.37 5.75
N LYS A 62 8.73 2.92 6.34
CA LYS A 62 8.18 2.44 7.62
C LYS A 62 7.32 1.18 7.48
N GLY A 63 6.58 1.07 6.37
CA GLY A 63 5.42 0.19 6.30
C GLY A 63 5.44 -0.90 5.25
N TYR A 64 6.49 -0.97 4.41
CA TYR A 64 6.55 -1.89 3.27
C TYR A 64 7.84 -2.71 3.31
N TYR A 65 7.70 -4.03 3.28
CA TYR A 65 8.77 -5.00 3.43
C TYR A 65 9.82 -4.89 2.31
N ALA A 66 9.38 -4.71 1.08
CA ALA A 66 10.23 -4.63 -0.10
C ALA A 66 11.20 -3.45 -0.03
N VAL A 67 10.72 -2.29 0.47
CA VAL A 67 11.52 -1.08 0.64
C VAL A 67 12.50 -1.23 1.79
N LYS A 68 12.03 -1.74 2.95
CA LYS A 68 12.87 -1.97 4.13
C LYS A 68 14.02 -2.94 3.85
N ASN A 69 13.74 -4.06 3.19
CA ASN A 69 14.73 -5.12 2.97
C ASN A 69 15.44 -5.01 1.62
N LYS A 70 15.03 -4.06 0.77
CA LYS A 70 15.52 -3.89 -0.59
C LYS A 70 15.53 -5.23 -1.35
N ASN A 71 14.34 -5.83 -1.47
CA ASN A 71 14.20 -7.10 -2.19
C ASN A 71 14.56 -6.95 -3.68
N VAL A 72 14.67 -8.08 -4.39
CA VAL A 72 15.13 -8.08 -5.79
C VAL A 72 14.24 -7.20 -6.67
N PRO A 73 12.89 -7.33 -6.68
CA PRO A 73 12.05 -6.46 -7.50
C PRO A 73 12.23 -4.97 -7.16
N TYR A 74 12.32 -4.59 -5.89
CA TYR A 74 12.53 -3.19 -5.52
C TYR A 74 13.87 -2.65 -6.06
N LYS A 75 14.95 -3.45 -6.01
CA LYS A 75 16.26 -3.08 -6.58
C LYS A 75 16.21 -2.92 -8.10
N GLU A 76 15.48 -3.79 -8.81
CA GLU A 76 15.26 -3.65 -10.25
C GLU A 76 14.57 -2.32 -10.56
N ALA A 77 13.49 -2.00 -9.85
CA ALA A 77 12.75 -0.75 -10.04
C ALA A 77 13.57 0.50 -9.67
N LEU A 78 14.42 0.42 -8.64
CA LEU A 78 15.37 1.50 -8.30
C LEU A 78 16.39 1.75 -9.41
N SER A 79 16.89 0.68 -10.03
CA SER A 79 17.92 0.76 -11.07
C SER A 79 17.37 1.02 -12.48
N GLY A 80 16.07 0.79 -12.69
CA GLY A 80 15.45 0.77 -14.01
C GLY A 80 15.89 -0.41 -14.90
N LYS A 81 16.63 -1.39 -14.34
CA LYS A 81 17.15 -2.56 -15.07
C LYS A 81 16.34 -3.79 -14.70
N PHE A 82 15.59 -4.31 -15.67
CA PHE A 82 14.74 -5.49 -15.53
C PHE A 82 15.37 -6.67 -16.27
N ASN A 83 15.55 -7.79 -15.57
CA ASN A 83 16.34 -8.91 -16.08
C ASN A 83 15.61 -9.75 -17.14
N ASN A 84 14.30 -9.62 -17.26
CA ASN A 84 13.49 -10.37 -18.23
C ASN A 84 12.22 -9.62 -18.65
N SER A 85 11.56 -10.12 -19.69
CA SER A 85 10.33 -9.54 -20.25
C SER A 85 9.15 -9.55 -19.28
N LEU A 86 9.07 -10.54 -18.39
CA LEU A 86 8.03 -10.62 -17.35
C LEU A 86 8.18 -9.48 -16.34
N SER A 87 9.41 -9.22 -15.88
CA SER A 87 9.75 -8.15 -14.94
C SER A 87 9.48 -6.78 -15.57
N GLN A 88 9.86 -6.60 -16.84
CA GLN A 88 9.56 -5.36 -17.57
C GLN A 88 8.04 -5.16 -17.76
N SER A 89 7.29 -6.23 -18.04
CA SER A 89 5.83 -6.17 -18.19
C SER A 89 5.15 -5.86 -16.87
N ALA A 90 5.59 -6.47 -15.77
CA ALA A 90 5.11 -6.18 -14.43
C ALA A 90 5.40 -4.73 -14.02
N TRP A 91 6.54 -4.17 -14.40
CA TRP A 91 6.85 -2.76 -14.18
C TRP A 91 5.91 -1.83 -14.94
N LYS A 92 5.69 -2.08 -16.23
CA LYS A 92 4.72 -1.34 -17.05
C LYS A 92 3.30 -1.43 -16.48
N GLU A 93 2.91 -2.61 -15.99
CA GLU A 93 1.62 -2.79 -15.33
C GLU A 93 1.53 -1.96 -14.04
N THR A 94 2.57 -1.91 -13.22
CA THR A 94 2.59 -1.04 -12.03
C THR A 94 2.45 0.45 -12.38
N GLN A 95 3.09 0.91 -13.46
CA GLN A 95 2.90 2.28 -13.97
C GLN A 95 1.47 2.52 -14.45
N LYS A 96 0.88 1.54 -15.13
CA LYS A 96 -0.53 1.60 -15.56
C LYS A 96 -1.48 1.68 -14.36
N VAL A 97 -1.27 0.87 -13.32
CA VAL A 97 -2.04 0.92 -12.07
C VAL A 97 -2.04 2.33 -11.48
N TYR A 98 -0.88 2.99 -11.41
CA TYR A 98 -0.80 4.38 -10.94
C TYR A 98 -1.69 5.31 -11.78
N ASN A 99 -1.54 5.26 -13.10
CA ASN A 99 -2.32 6.12 -14.01
C ASN A 99 -3.83 5.86 -13.87
N ASP A 100 -4.24 4.60 -13.73
CA ASP A 100 -5.64 4.22 -13.58
C ASP A 100 -6.23 4.70 -12.24
N ILE A 101 -5.46 4.61 -11.14
CA ILE A 101 -5.86 5.17 -9.83
C ILE A 101 -6.04 6.68 -9.95
N MET A 102 -5.06 7.40 -10.48
CA MET A 102 -5.08 8.86 -10.54
C MET A 102 -6.16 9.39 -11.49
N LYS A 103 -6.34 8.74 -12.65
CA LYS A 103 -7.38 9.13 -13.62
C LYS A 103 -8.78 8.98 -13.07
N ASN A 104 -9.06 7.91 -12.33
CA ASN A 104 -10.39 7.62 -11.80
C ASN A 104 -10.60 8.12 -10.36
N GLN A 105 -9.55 8.68 -9.74
CA GLN A 105 -9.49 8.96 -8.31
C GLN A 105 -9.95 7.79 -7.43
N ASP A 106 -9.63 6.57 -7.86
CA ASP A 106 -9.98 5.35 -7.14
C ASP A 106 -8.88 5.04 -6.12
N PHE A 107 -8.96 5.71 -4.97
CA PHE A 107 -7.97 5.54 -3.89
C PHE A 107 -8.27 4.34 -2.98
N GLY A 108 -9.43 3.69 -3.12
CA GLY A 108 -9.87 2.65 -2.19
C GLY A 108 -9.95 3.15 -0.75
N ASN A 109 -9.92 2.24 0.22
CA ASN A 109 -9.94 2.58 1.66
C ASN A 109 -8.96 1.78 2.52
N ALA A 110 -8.30 0.76 1.94
CA ALA A 110 -7.38 -0.10 2.67
C ALA A 110 -6.14 0.69 3.09
N MET A 111 -5.70 0.51 4.34
CA MET A 111 -4.43 1.04 4.86
C MET A 111 -3.48 -0.09 5.28
N PHE A 112 -3.99 -1.28 5.54
CA PHE A 112 -3.22 -2.45 5.93
C PHE A 112 -3.71 -3.66 5.15
N TYR A 113 -2.80 -4.59 4.88
CA TYR A 113 -3.10 -5.85 4.24
C TYR A 113 -2.22 -6.93 4.85
N PHE A 114 -2.79 -8.10 5.08
CA PHE A 114 -2.12 -9.25 5.67
C PHE A 114 -2.67 -10.53 5.04
N LYS A 115 -1.83 -11.54 4.85
CA LYS A 115 -2.29 -12.89 4.56
C LYS A 115 -2.97 -13.47 5.80
N PRO A 116 -3.95 -14.37 5.66
CA PRO A 116 -4.64 -14.99 6.80
C PRO A 116 -3.68 -15.57 7.84
N GLN A 117 -2.62 -16.26 7.41
CA GLN A 117 -1.62 -16.84 8.32
C GLN A 117 -0.84 -15.76 9.06
N GLU A 118 -0.59 -14.59 8.46
CA GLU A 118 0.07 -13.47 9.15
C GLU A 118 -0.82 -12.91 10.25
N VAL A 119 -2.13 -12.79 9.98
CA VAL A 119 -3.10 -12.35 11.00
C VAL A 119 -3.10 -13.33 12.18
N GLU A 120 -3.23 -14.64 11.91
CA GLU A 120 -3.20 -15.69 12.94
C GLU A 120 -1.91 -15.65 13.76
N ASN A 121 -0.75 -15.54 13.09
CA ASN A 121 0.56 -15.46 13.76
C ASN A 121 0.69 -14.22 14.64
N ILE A 122 0.22 -13.06 14.17
CA ILE A 122 0.27 -11.82 14.95
C ILE A 122 -0.66 -11.95 16.17
N MET A 123 -1.90 -12.41 15.98
CA MET A 123 -2.89 -12.52 17.06
C MET A 123 -2.50 -13.54 18.14
N SER A 124 -1.91 -14.67 17.75
CA SER A 124 -1.49 -15.73 18.67
C SER A 124 -0.19 -15.43 19.42
N SER A 125 0.63 -14.49 18.93
CA SER A 125 1.89 -14.14 19.59
C SER A 125 1.67 -13.34 20.89
N LYS A 126 2.45 -13.64 21.95
CA LYS A 126 2.45 -12.87 23.21
C LYS A 126 2.79 -11.38 23.01
N ASN A 127 3.47 -11.05 21.91
CA ASN A 127 3.81 -9.68 21.51
C ASN A 127 2.85 -9.10 20.44
N GLY A 128 1.75 -9.78 20.11
CA GLY A 128 0.86 -9.43 19.00
C GLY A 128 0.39 -7.98 19.06
N LYS A 129 -0.07 -7.54 20.24
CA LYS A 129 -0.50 -6.15 20.48
C LYS A 129 0.62 -5.10 20.31
N LYS A 130 1.89 -5.50 20.45
CA LYS A 130 3.06 -4.63 20.20
C LYS A 130 3.43 -4.58 18.72
N ILE A 131 3.16 -5.64 17.96
CA ILE A 131 3.43 -5.73 16.52
C ILE A 131 2.33 -5.01 15.73
N PHE A 132 1.08 -5.40 15.93
CA PHE A 132 -0.08 -4.78 15.31
C PHE A 132 -1.33 -5.00 16.16
N ASN A 133 -2.06 -3.94 16.45
CA ASN A 133 -3.29 -4.04 17.24
C ASN A 133 -4.53 -4.04 16.33
N PHE A 134 -5.01 -5.25 16.00
CA PHE A 134 -6.22 -5.44 15.18
C PHE A 134 -7.48 -4.82 15.80
N SER A 135 -7.53 -4.58 17.11
CA SER A 135 -8.69 -3.91 17.74
C SER A 135 -8.81 -2.42 17.41
N LYS A 136 -7.80 -1.83 16.75
CA LYS A 136 -7.80 -0.42 16.33
C LYS A 136 -8.22 -0.24 14.88
N VAL A 137 -8.45 -1.32 14.13
CA VAL A 137 -8.78 -1.28 12.71
C VAL A 137 -10.06 -2.07 12.44
N VAL A 138 -10.67 -1.83 11.29
CA VAL A 138 -11.83 -2.57 10.80
C VAL A 138 -11.45 -3.34 9.53
N PRO A 139 -11.94 -4.58 9.34
CA PRO A 139 -11.74 -5.31 8.10
C PRO A 139 -12.58 -4.69 6.98
N LEU A 140 -12.03 -4.68 5.76
CA LEU A 140 -12.70 -4.19 4.55
C LEU A 140 -13.00 -5.29 3.52
N GLY A 141 -12.64 -6.53 3.83
CA GLY A 141 -12.79 -7.68 2.93
C GLY A 141 -11.44 -8.25 2.51
N GLN A 142 -11.38 -8.79 1.29
CA GLN A 142 -10.23 -9.51 0.77
C GLN A 142 -9.89 -9.05 -0.66
N VAL A 143 -8.60 -8.95 -0.97
CA VAL A 143 -8.07 -8.69 -2.32
C VAL A 143 -6.99 -9.72 -2.61
N GLY A 144 -7.24 -10.60 -3.59
CA GLY A 144 -6.37 -11.76 -3.83
C GLY A 144 -6.30 -12.64 -2.58
N GLU A 145 -5.10 -12.91 -2.08
CA GLU A 145 -4.87 -13.67 -0.84
C GLU A 145 -4.87 -12.82 0.43
N TYR A 146 -5.03 -11.49 0.32
CA TYR A 146 -4.85 -10.57 1.46
C TYR A 146 -6.18 -10.14 2.06
N GLN A 147 -6.29 -10.25 3.39
CA GLN A 147 -7.32 -9.54 4.14
C GLN A 147 -6.88 -8.09 4.32
N VAL A 148 -7.79 -7.15 4.01
CA VAL A 148 -7.51 -5.71 4.05
C VAL A 148 -8.20 -5.04 5.23
N PHE A 149 -7.54 -4.03 5.80
CA PHE A 149 -8.01 -3.30 6.98
C PHE A 149 -7.80 -1.80 6.84
N THR A 150 -8.60 -1.03 7.57
CA THR A 150 -8.44 0.43 7.66
C THR A 150 -8.67 0.93 9.07
N TYR A 151 -8.18 2.13 9.38
CA TYR A 151 -8.59 2.80 10.61
C TYR A 151 -10.07 3.23 10.52
N PRO A 152 -10.82 3.19 11.64
CA PRO A 152 -12.16 3.75 11.67
C PRO A 152 -12.13 5.23 11.27
N VAL A 153 -12.98 5.61 10.33
CA VAL A 153 -13.18 7.02 9.98
C VAL A 153 -13.89 7.70 11.16
N LYS A 154 -13.28 8.71 11.76
CA LYS A 154 -13.95 9.51 12.80
C LYS A 154 -15.10 10.29 12.14
N GLY A 155 -16.31 9.76 12.26
CA GLY A 155 -17.52 10.48 11.85
C GLY A 155 -18.47 9.67 10.96
N HIS A 156 -19.04 8.60 11.51
CA HIS A 156 -20.43 8.21 11.28
C HIS A 156 -20.91 7.30 12.44
N ASN A 157 -20.75 7.80 13.68
CA ASN A 157 -21.77 7.50 14.68
C ASN A 157 -22.96 8.40 14.33
N LYS A 158 -23.87 7.90 13.50
CA LYS A 158 -25.27 8.34 13.53
C LYS A 158 -26.14 7.10 13.73
N ARG A 159 -26.40 6.87 15.02
CA ARG A 159 -27.50 6.14 15.64
C ARG A 159 -27.57 4.64 15.40
#